data_AF-A0A6P8BTR2-F1
#
_entry.id   AF-A0A6P8BTR2-F1
#
_cell.length_a   1.000
_cell.length_b   1.000
_cell.length_c   1.000
_cell.angle_alpha   90.00
_cell.angle_beta   90.00
_cell.angle_gamma   90.00
#
_symmetry.space_group_name_H-M   'P 1'
#
loop_
_entity.id
_entity.type
_entity.pdbx_description
1 polymer ?
#
loop_
_entity_poly.entity_id
_entity_poly.type
_entity_poly.pdbx_seq_one_letter_code
_entity_poly.pdbx_strand_id
1 'polypeptide(L)'
;MSMMLSRSTANSSFNEFKRQASFFLRDKIKTARLKLTDVTHAQLLTEEITNGNPWPPDTRTMGIISRAAFEVDDFWRIVEILHRRLVQFDRKNWRISYNALILLEHLLTHGPQSAVDEFQDDKDVIKEMTQFQFIDEKGFNWGLRVQKLSERVLKLLQERHFWQEERTRARKLTQGIKGFGSFCQRQCSLDVDFENPSVWKMYGRWNSHGNAYDNEEDELLVKNLEEVCTRSRNDSSEPERKQEDVKYFAVMEDHPFCDNGHQGTESLLSKKLR
;
A
#
# COMPACT_ATOMS: atom_id res chain seq x y z
N MET A 1 -34.22 20.70 41.07
CA MET A 1 -33.07 19.86 40.65
C MET A 1 -32.40 20.53 39.47
N SER A 2 -31.17 20.97 39.67
CA SER A 2 -30.45 21.97 38.88
C SER A 2 -29.82 21.41 37.61
N MET A 3 -29.70 22.29 36.62
CA MET A 3 -29.13 22.11 35.29
C MET A 3 -27.67 21.62 35.34
N MET A 4 -27.37 20.45 34.78
CA MET A 4 -26.00 19.94 34.61
C MET A 4 -25.72 19.38 33.19
N LEU A 5 -26.53 19.72 32.18
CA LEU A 5 -26.38 19.18 30.81
C LEU A 5 -25.88 20.16 29.74
N SER A 6 -25.64 21.45 30.06
CA SER A 6 -25.34 22.47 29.05
C SER A 6 -23.85 22.79 28.84
N ARG A 7 -22.93 22.32 29.70
CA ARG A 7 -21.49 22.64 29.57
C ARG A 7 -20.73 21.77 28.56
N SER A 8 -21.18 20.55 28.29
CA SER A 8 -20.47 19.61 27.40
C SER A 8 -20.70 19.90 25.91
N THR A 9 -21.92 20.30 25.54
CA THR A 9 -22.31 20.58 24.15
C THR A 9 -21.69 21.86 23.60
N ALA A 10 -21.58 22.92 24.42
CA ALA A 10 -20.94 24.18 24.04
C ALA A 10 -19.43 24.05 23.80
N ASN A 11 -18.76 23.16 24.54
CA ASN A 11 -17.34 22.88 24.33
C ASN A 11 -17.12 22.10 23.02
N SER A 12 -18.03 21.20 22.67
CA SER A 12 -17.97 20.46 21.40
C SER A 12 -18.16 21.38 20.18
N SER A 13 -19.16 22.26 20.20
CA SER A 13 -19.43 23.18 19.08
C SER A 13 -18.32 24.20 18.88
N PHE A 14 -17.73 24.71 19.96
CA PHE A 14 -16.61 25.62 19.89
C PHE A 14 -15.32 24.95 19.38
N ASN A 15 -15.09 23.69 19.75
CA ASN A 15 -13.95 22.90 19.22
C ASN A 15 -14.11 22.60 17.72
N GLU A 16 -15.34 22.34 17.27
CA GLU A 16 -15.63 22.17 15.85
C GLU A 16 -15.41 23.48 15.07
N PHE A 17 -15.88 24.61 15.60
CA PHE A 17 -15.61 25.92 15.01
C PHE A 17 -14.10 26.21 14.94
N LYS A 18 -13.34 25.96 16.00
CA LYS A 18 -11.87 26.11 16.00
C LYS A 18 -11.22 25.22 14.94
N ARG A 19 -11.66 23.97 14.82
CA ARG A 19 -11.17 23.04 13.80
C ARG A 19 -11.44 23.59 12.41
N GLN A 20 -12.68 24.00 12.12
CA GLN A 20 -13.08 24.53 10.82
C GLN A 20 -12.34 25.83 10.48
N ALA A 21 -12.25 26.76 11.43
CA ALA A 21 -11.52 28.02 11.25
C ALA A 21 -10.01 27.78 11.04
N SER A 22 -9.41 26.84 11.80
CA SER A 22 -8.00 26.49 11.64
C SER A 22 -7.71 25.86 10.29
N PHE A 23 -8.61 25.01 9.78
CA PHE A 23 -8.49 24.41 8.46
C PHE A 23 -8.55 25.48 7.37
N PHE A 24 -9.54 26.38 7.44
CA PHE A 24 -9.66 27.49 6.51
C PHE A 24 -8.42 28.40 6.50
N LEU A 25 -7.92 28.77 7.69
CA LEU A 25 -6.73 29.62 7.79
C LEU A 25 -5.50 28.93 7.20
N ARG A 26 -5.30 27.64 7.52
CA ARG A 26 -4.22 26.82 6.95
C ARG A 26 -4.29 26.79 5.43
N ASP A 27 -5.48 26.59 4.86
CA ASP A 27 -5.67 26.55 3.41
C ASP A 27 -5.38 27.90 2.74
N LYS A 28 -5.78 29.01 3.38
CA LYS A 28 -5.46 30.36 2.87
C LYS A 28 -3.96 30.64 2.93
N ILE A 29 -3.27 30.24 4.00
CA ILE A 29 -1.81 30.37 4.12
C ILE A 29 -1.12 29.53 3.05
N LYS A 30 -1.54 28.27 2.84
CA LYS A 30 -1.00 27.41 1.77
C LYS A 30 -1.18 28.06 0.39
N THR A 31 -2.38 28.59 0.12
CA THR A 31 -2.71 29.27 -1.15
C THR A 31 -1.86 30.52 -1.34
N ALA A 32 -1.69 31.32 -0.28
CA ALA A 32 -0.85 32.52 -0.32
C ALA A 32 0.61 32.15 -0.56
N ARG A 33 1.15 31.16 0.14
CA ARG A 33 2.53 30.69 -0.04
C ARG A 33 2.76 30.21 -1.48
N LEU A 34 1.86 29.41 -2.04
CA LEU A 34 1.94 28.95 -3.43
C LEU A 34 1.93 30.11 -4.46
N LYS A 35 1.24 31.21 -4.18
CA LYS A 35 1.12 32.36 -5.09
C LYS A 35 2.20 33.42 -4.92
N LEU A 36 2.74 33.56 -3.71
CA LEU A 36 3.63 34.65 -3.33
C LEU A 36 5.10 34.22 -3.17
N THR A 37 5.35 32.90 -3.14
CA THR A 37 6.71 32.34 -3.03
C THR A 37 6.94 31.35 -4.17
N ASP A 38 8.21 30.98 -4.39
CA ASP A 38 8.66 30.01 -5.41
C ASP A 38 8.46 28.54 -4.99
N VAL A 39 7.65 28.32 -3.95
CA VAL A 39 7.35 26.99 -3.42
C VAL A 39 6.42 26.25 -4.37
N THR A 40 6.79 25.03 -4.73
CA THR A 40 5.97 24.21 -5.63
C THR A 40 4.85 23.48 -4.89
N HIS A 41 3.85 23.01 -5.64
CA HIS A 41 2.76 22.23 -5.04
C HIS A 41 3.27 20.93 -4.41
N ALA A 42 4.20 20.23 -5.08
CA ALA A 42 4.78 19.00 -4.58
C ALA A 42 5.59 19.22 -3.29
N GLN A 43 6.30 20.34 -3.19
CA GLN A 43 7.01 20.75 -1.98
C GLN A 43 6.05 20.91 -0.79
N LEU A 44 4.94 21.64 -0.96
CA LEU A 44 3.95 21.82 0.12
C LEU A 44 3.33 20.50 0.58
N LEU A 45 2.96 19.62 -0.36
CA LEU A 45 2.40 18.32 -0.03
C LEU A 45 3.40 17.43 0.71
N THR A 46 4.67 17.48 0.31
CA THR A 46 5.76 16.74 0.97
C THR A 46 5.98 17.24 2.40
N GLU A 47 5.98 18.56 2.61
CA GLU A 47 6.06 19.14 3.96
C GLU A 47 4.87 18.73 4.83
N GLU A 48 3.65 18.69 4.26
CA GLU A 48 2.43 18.30 4.98
C GLU A 48 2.42 16.83 5.38
N ILE A 49 2.79 15.92 4.48
CA ILE A 49 2.90 14.48 4.77
C ILE A 49 3.93 14.25 5.87
N THR A 50 5.06 14.93 5.78
CA THR A 50 6.20 14.73 6.70
C THR A 50 6.11 15.54 7.98
N ASN A 51 4.97 16.20 8.28
CA ASN A 51 4.83 17.02 9.48
C ASN A 51 4.58 16.24 10.79
N GLY A 52 4.78 14.92 10.79
CA GLY A 52 4.57 14.07 11.96
C GLY A 52 3.09 13.92 12.39
N ASN A 53 2.16 14.19 11.46
CA ASN A 53 0.72 13.98 11.71
C ASN A 53 0.45 12.53 12.14
N PRO A 54 -0.49 12.30 13.08
CA PRO A 54 -0.72 10.96 13.62
C PRO A 54 -1.42 10.02 12.64
N TRP A 55 -2.01 10.58 11.59
CA TRP A 55 -2.71 9.87 10.53
C TRP A 55 -1.71 9.37 9.48
N PRO A 56 -1.92 8.17 8.92
CA PRO A 56 -1.13 7.71 7.79
C PRO A 56 -1.18 8.71 6.62
N PRO A 57 -0.08 8.86 5.87
CA PRO A 57 -0.08 9.65 4.64
C PRO A 57 -1.15 9.15 3.67
N ASP A 58 -1.91 10.08 3.09
CA ASP A 58 -2.93 9.75 2.10
C ASP A 58 -2.29 9.25 0.79
N THR A 59 -2.69 8.06 0.34
CA THR A 59 -2.18 7.43 -0.89
C THR A 59 -2.39 8.30 -2.12
N ARG A 60 -3.48 9.06 -2.20
CA ARG A 60 -3.72 9.98 -3.32
C ARG A 60 -2.70 11.10 -3.34
N THR A 61 -2.43 11.69 -2.17
CA THR A 61 -1.42 12.74 -2.00
C THR A 61 -0.01 12.23 -2.32
N MET A 62 0.36 11.03 -1.84
CA MET A 62 1.64 10.38 -2.20
C MET A 62 1.75 10.15 -3.71
N GLY A 63 0.67 9.74 -4.36
CA GLY A 63 0.62 9.57 -5.82
C GLY A 63 0.79 10.89 -6.59
N ILE A 64 0.33 12.02 -6.06
CA ILE A 64 0.58 13.34 -6.67
C ILE A 64 2.07 13.68 -6.57
N ILE A 65 2.68 13.48 -5.40
CA ILE A 65 4.10 13.76 -5.17
C ILE A 65 4.97 12.86 -6.06
N SER A 66 4.71 11.54 -6.12
CA SER A 66 5.53 10.61 -6.92
C SER A 66 5.42 10.86 -8.42
N ARG A 67 4.29 11.41 -8.91
CA ARG A 67 4.17 11.88 -10.29
C ARG A 67 4.93 13.19 -10.53
N ALA A 68 4.86 14.14 -9.59
CA ALA A 68 5.59 15.40 -9.71
C ALA A 68 7.12 15.19 -9.67
N ALA A 69 7.58 14.17 -8.94
CA ALA A 69 9.00 13.82 -8.84
C ALA A 69 9.67 13.40 -10.16
N PHE A 70 8.95 13.28 -11.27
CA PHE A 70 9.57 13.11 -12.59
C PHE A 70 10.08 14.43 -13.18
N GLU A 71 9.63 15.58 -12.67
CA GLU A 71 10.19 16.89 -12.97
C GLU A 71 11.42 17.13 -12.09
N VAL A 72 12.52 17.57 -12.70
CA VAL A 72 13.83 17.70 -12.02
C VAL A 72 13.75 18.67 -10.83
N ASP A 73 13.12 19.82 -11.03
CA ASP A 73 12.98 20.86 -10.02
C ASP A 73 12.13 20.45 -8.82
N ASP A 74 11.06 19.68 -9.05
CA ASP A 74 10.23 19.13 -7.99
C ASP A 74 10.93 17.98 -7.28
N PHE A 75 11.65 17.13 -8.03
CA PHE A 75 12.43 16.04 -7.47
C PHE A 75 13.41 16.54 -6.41
N TRP A 76 14.26 17.52 -6.74
CA TRP A 76 15.24 18.07 -5.79
C TRP A 76 14.59 18.68 -4.55
N ARG A 77 13.46 19.39 -4.70
CA ARG A 77 12.72 19.96 -3.56
C ARG A 77 12.13 18.87 -2.65
N ILE A 78 11.60 17.80 -3.23
CA ILE A 78 11.06 16.65 -2.47
C ILE A 78 12.20 15.95 -1.71
N VAL A 79 13.29 15.67 -2.42
CA VAL A 79 14.50 15.03 -1.91
C VAL A 79 15.08 15.80 -0.73
N GLU A 80 15.27 17.13 -0.86
CA GLU A 80 15.80 17.98 0.19
C GLU A 80 14.95 17.90 1.48
N ILE A 81 13.62 17.92 1.34
CA ILE A 81 12.73 17.78 2.49
C ILE A 81 12.93 16.42 3.14
N LEU A 82 12.95 15.34 2.36
CA LEU A 82 13.08 13.98 2.88
C LEU A 82 14.43 13.77 3.60
N HIS A 83 15.56 14.17 3.01
CA HIS A 83 16.87 14.11 3.68
C HIS A 83 16.84 14.83 5.02
N ARG A 84 16.32 16.07 5.05
CA ARG A 84 16.23 16.85 6.29
C ARG A 84 15.41 16.13 7.36
N ARG A 85 14.32 15.45 6.99
CA ARG A 85 13.49 14.69 7.94
C ARG A 85 14.14 13.39 8.42
N LEU A 86 14.92 12.74 7.56
CA LEU A 86 15.62 11.50 7.89
C LEU A 86 16.80 11.81 8.82
N VAL A 87 17.69 12.73 8.43
CA VAL A 87 18.87 13.13 9.21
C VAL A 87 18.51 13.67 10.61
N GLN A 88 17.34 14.30 10.76
CA GLN A 88 16.83 14.77 12.05
C GLN A 88 16.09 13.69 12.86
N PHE A 89 16.34 12.40 12.60
CA PHE A 89 15.69 11.32 13.32
C PHE A 89 15.94 11.46 14.82
N ASP A 90 14.84 11.63 15.56
CA ASP A 90 14.81 11.68 17.02
C ASP A 90 13.77 10.68 17.51
N ARG A 91 14.14 9.88 18.50
CA ARG A 91 13.25 8.88 19.13
C ARG A 91 11.99 9.53 19.71
N LYS A 92 12.06 10.80 20.16
CA LYS A 92 10.88 11.54 20.65
C LYS A 92 9.94 11.95 19.52
N ASN A 93 10.49 12.35 18.37
CA ASN A 93 9.74 12.88 17.22
C ASN A 93 9.72 11.92 16.03
N TRP A 94 9.76 10.61 16.32
CA TRP A 94 9.93 9.54 15.34
C TRP A 94 8.90 9.56 14.20
N ARG A 95 7.69 10.10 14.43
CA ARG A 95 6.62 10.19 13.42
C ARG A 95 7.03 10.99 12.19
N ILE A 96 7.88 12.01 12.36
CA ILE A 96 8.36 12.85 11.26
C ILE A 96 9.17 12.00 10.28
N SER A 97 10.20 11.31 10.78
CA SER A 97 11.06 10.44 9.98
C SER A 97 10.33 9.19 9.49
N TYR A 98 9.39 8.65 10.28
CA TYR A 98 8.54 7.54 9.84
C TYR A 98 7.64 7.92 8.66
N ASN A 99 6.99 9.08 8.69
CA ASN A 99 6.19 9.56 7.56
C ASN A 99 7.08 9.86 6.34
N ALA A 100 8.30 10.34 6.54
CA ALA A 100 9.29 10.49 5.49
C ALA A 100 9.68 9.13 4.87
N LEU A 101 9.89 8.09 5.68
CA LEU A 101 10.14 6.73 5.19
C LEU A 101 8.98 6.16 4.37
N ILE A 102 7.73 6.38 4.80
CA ILE A 102 6.54 5.95 4.03
C ILE A 102 6.57 6.60 2.63
N LEU A 103 6.82 7.90 2.59
CA LEU A 103 6.88 8.64 1.32
C LEU A 103 8.08 8.19 0.47
N LEU A 104 9.24 7.94 1.07
CA LEU A 104 10.42 7.41 0.39
C LEU A 104 10.16 6.02 -0.21
N GLU A 105 9.53 5.10 0.53
CA GLU A 105 9.15 3.78 -0.01
C GLU A 105 8.26 3.93 -1.26
N HIS A 106 7.27 4.82 -1.18
CA HIS A 106 6.38 5.10 -2.30
C HIS A 106 7.15 5.70 -3.49
N LEU A 107 8.10 6.60 -3.24
CA LEU A 107 8.94 7.21 -4.27
C LEU A 107 9.86 6.19 -4.94
N LEU A 108 10.51 5.31 -4.17
CA LEU A 108 11.39 4.26 -4.70
C LEU A 108 10.64 3.29 -5.62
N THR A 109 9.37 3.02 -5.32
CA THR A 109 8.52 2.09 -6.08
C THR A 109 7.81 2.75 -7.27
N HIS A 110 7.34 4.00 -7.14
CA HIS A 110 6.50 4.66 -8.15
C HIS A 110 7.16 5.83 -8.87
N GLY A 111 8.16 6.49 -8.25
CA GLY A 111 8.83 7.70 -8.75
C GLY A 111 10.01 7.45 -9.70
N PRO A 112 10.92 8.42 -9.90
CA PRO A 112 12.07 8.30 -10.79
C PRO A 112 13.07 7.25 -10.28
N GLN A 113 13.87 6.67 -11.18
CA GLN A 113 14.87 5.67 -10.81
C GLN A 113 16.04 6.28 -10.01
N SER A 114 16.36 7.55 -10.30
CA SER A 114 17.42 8.31 -9.63
C SER A 114 17.22 8.42 -8.11
N ALA A 115 16.00 8.19 -7.60
CA ALA A 115 15.74 8.14 -6.17
C ALA A 115 16.54 7.04 -5.45
N VAL A 116 16.92 5.94 -6.11
CA VAL A 116 17.75 4.91 -5.46
C VAL A 116 19.16 5.43 -5.19
N ASP A 117 19.71 6.19 -6.13
CA ASP A 117 21.08 6.70 -6.06
C ASP A 117 21.17 7.88 -5.08
N GLU A 118 20.14 8.75 -5.07
CA GLU A 118 20.08 9.92 -4.18
C GLU A 118 20.03 9.54 -2.69
N PHE A 119 19.22 8.53 -2.34
CA PHE A 119 19.03 8.12 -0.93
C PHE A 119 20.07 7.10 -0.45
N GLN A 120 21.20 6.95 -1.15
CA GLN A 120 22.31 6.12 -0.67
C GLN A 120 22.93 6.69 0.61
N ASP A 121 22.99 8.02 0.73
CA ASP A 121 23.63 8.71 1.85
C ASP A 121 22.83 8.60 3.15
N ASP A 122 21.51 8.36 3.09
CA ASP A 122 20.67 8.21 4.28
C ASP A 122 20.67 6.78 4.85
N LYS A 123 21.35 5.82 4.21
CA LYS A 123 21.31 4.39 4.61
C LYS A 123 21.66 4.18 6.07
N ASP A 124 22.62 4.92 6.61
CA ASP A 124 23.06 4.78 8.00
C ASP A 124 21.96 5.21 8.98
N VAL A 125 21.28 6.32 8.70
CA VAL A 125 20.17 6.80 9.54
C VAL A 125 18.97 5.85 9.43
N ILE A 126 18.64 5.37 8.23
CA ILE A 126 17.57 4.38 8.05
C ILE A 126 17.91 3.07 8.79
N LYS A 127 19.19 2.67 8.82
CA LYS A 127 19.67 1.53 9.60
C LYS A 127 19.50 1.75 11.10
N GLU A 128 19.72 2.95 11.62
CA GLU A 128 19.41 3.27 13.03
C GLU A 128 17.92 3.07 13.33
N MET A 129 17.03 3.48 12.42
CA MET A 129 15.59 3.34 12.59
C MET A 129 15.12 1.88 12.69
N THR A 130 15.90 0.90 12.19
CA THR A 130 15.61 -0.54 12.36
C THR A 130 15.74 -1.02 13.82
N GLN A 131 16.39 -0.22 14.68
CA GLN A 131 16.54 -0.51 16.10
C GLN A 131 15.58 0.30 16.97
N PHE A 132 14.65 1.05 16.35
CA PHE A 132 13.69 1.88 17.07
C PHE A 132 12.65 1.02 17.82
N GLN A 133 12.38 1.36 19.07
CA GLN A 133 11.41 0.65 19.91
C GLN A 133 10.47 1.66 20.56
N PHE A 134 9.17 1.45 20.39
CA PHE A 134 8.14 2.29 21.00
C PHE A 134 6.81 1.53 21.05
N ILE A 135 6.24 1.40 22.24
CA ILE A 135 4.89 0.86 22.45
C ILE A 135 4.03 2.01 22.98
N ASP A 136 2.91 2.27 22.31
CA ASP A 136 1.96 3.31 22.68
C ASP A 136 1.26 2.99 24.01
N GLU A 137 0.64 3.98 24.64
CA GLU A 137 -0.19 3.82 25.85
C GLU A 137 -1.34 2.82 25.63
N LYS A 138 -1.78 2.70 24.37
CA LYS A 138 -2.82 1.75 23.92
C LYS A 138 -2.28 0.33 23.70
N GLY A 139 -1.02 0.06 24.01
CA GLY A 139 -0.34 -1.22 23.78
C GLY A 139 0.08 -1.47 22.33
N PHE A 140 -0.02 -0.47 21.45
CA PHE A 140 0.32 -0.64 20.04
C PHE A 140 1.83 -0.50 19.81
N ASN A 141 2.43 -1.52 19.21
CA ASN A 141 3.87 -1.53 18.92
C ASN A 141 4.18 -0.75 17.63
N TRP A 142 4.31 0.57 17.76
CA TRP A 142 4.79 1.46 16.69
C TRP A 142 6.24 1.19 16.33
N GLY A 143 7.08 0.81 17.30
CA GLY A 143 8.47 0.42 17.09
C GLY A 143 8.58 -0.61 15.98
N LEU A 144 7.86 -1.73 16.12
CA LEU A 144 7.86 -2.81 15.13
C LEU A 144 7.44 -2.36 13.72
N ARG A 145 6.50 -1.39 13.60
CA ARG A 145 6.12 -0.84 12.29
C ARG A 145 7.24 -0.04 11.66
N VAL A 146 7.90 0.82 12.44
CA VAL A 146 9.06 1.60 11.98
C VAL A 146 10.18 0.65 11.58
N GLN A 147 10.46 -0.39 12.38
CA GLN A 147 11.50 -1.38 12.07
C GLN A 147 11.25 -2.07 10.74
N LYS A 148 10.07 -2.68 10.55
CA LYS A 148 9.71 -3.40 9.32
C LYS A 148 9.77 -2.50 8.08
N LEU A 149 9.30 -1.25 8.22
CA LEU A 149 9.36 -0.29 7.12
C LEU A 149 10.80 0.09 6.79
N SER A 150 11.62 0.37 7.80
CA SER A 150 13.03 0.74 7.63
C SER A 150 13.82 -0.40 6.99
N GLU A 151 13.62 -1.64 7.44
CA GLU A 151 14.23 -2.84 6.84
C GLU A 151 13.85 -2.99 5.36
N ARG A 152 12.57 -2.80 5.04
CA ARG A 152 12.09 -2.86 3.65
C ARG A 152 12.70 -1.76 2.78
N VAL A 153 12.78 -0.53 3.28
CA VAL A 153 13.41 0.58 2.55
C VAL A 153 14.90 0.32 2.35
N LEU A 154 15.63 -0.17 3.36
CA LEU A 154 17.03 -0.57 3.21
C LEU A 154 17.19 -1.63 2.13
N LYS A 155 16.32 -2.64 2.12
CA LYS A 155 16.33 -3.68 1.10
C LYS A 155 16.13 -3.10 -0.30
N LEU A 156 15.20 -2.16 -0.47
CA LEU A 156 14.99 -1.45 -1.75
C LEU A 156 16.25 -0.66 -2.19
N LEU A 157 17.00 -0.08 -1.26
CA LEU A 157 18.21 0.71 -1.55
C LEU A 157 19.47 -0.14 -1.76
N GLN A 158 19.49 -1.39 -1.27
CA GLN A 158 20.64 -2.29 -1.34
C GLN A 158 20.51 -3.31 -2.47
N GLU A 159 19.34 -3.93 -2.61
CA GLU A 159 19.10 -5.03 -3.54
C GLU A 159 18.42 -4.55 -4.83
N ARG A 160 19.22 -4.33 -5.88
CA ARG A 160 18.72 -3.87 -7.19
C ARG A 160 17.63 -4.78 -7.77
N HIS A 161 17.78 -6.10 -7.67
CA HIS A 161 16.82 -7.05 -8.22
C HIS A 161 15.47 -6.97 -7.48
N PHE A 162 15.50 -6.93 -6.16
CA PHE A 162 14.30 -6.76 -5.34
C PHE A 162 13.57 -5.46 -5.66
N TRP A 163 14.31 -4.36 -5.79
CA TRP A 163 13.74 -3.06 -6.19
C TRP A 163 13.09 -3.12 -7.58
N GLN A 164 13.72 -3.73 -8.58
CA GLN A 164 13.15 -3.87 -9.92
C GLN A 164 11.86 -4.69 -9.92
N GLU A 165 11.81 -5.76 -9.13
CA GLU A 165 10.62 -6.60 -8.98
C GLU A 165 9.45 -5.82 -8.35
N GLU A 166 9.70 -5.10 -7.25
CA GLU A 166 8.71 -4.27 -6.56
C GLU A 166 8.13 -3.19 -7.48
N ARG A 167 8.98 -2.51 -8.26
CA ARG A 167 8.52 -1.53 -9.27
C ARG A 167 7.67 -2.17 -10.35
N THR A 168 8.07 -3.35 -10.83
CA THR A 168 7.31 -4.08 -11.85
C THR A 168 5.94 -4.49 -11.31
N ARG A 169 5.88 -4.95 -10.06
CA ARG A 169 4.63 -5.30 -9.37
C ARG A 169 3.72 -4.08 -9.19
N ALA A 170 4.26 -2.96 -8.72
CA ALA A 170 3.52 -1.71 -8.54
C ALA A 170 2.92 -1.18 -9.85
N ARG A 171 3.67 -1.26 -10.96
CA ARG A 171 3.19 -0.87 -12.29
C ARG A 171 2.06 -1.77 -12.78
N LYS A 172 2.22 -3.10 -12.63
CA LYS A 172 1.17 -4.08 -12.99
C LYS A 172 -0.12 -3.81 -12.23
N LEU A 173 -0.03 -3.56 -10.92
CA LEU A 173 -1.20 -3.25 -10.09
C LEU A 173 -1.89 -1.96 -10.55
N THR A 174 -1.12 -0.90 -10.79
CA THR A 174 -1.65 0.41 -11.24
C THR A 174 -2.37 0.29 -12.59
N GLN A 175 -1.80 -0.49 -13.53
CA GLN A 175 -2.41 -0.73 -14.83
C GLN A 175 -3.64 -1.65 -14.75
N GLY A 176 -3.59 -2.70 -13.92
CA GLY A 176 -4.69 -3.62 -13.70
C GLY A 176 -5.92 -2.93 -13.11
N ILE A 177 -5.73 -2.06 -12.11
CA ILE A 177 -6.82 -1.29 -11.50
C ILE A 177 -7.44 -0.30 -12.50
N LYS A 178 -6.63 0.33 -13.37
CA LYS A 178 -7.15 1.22 -14.42
C LYS A 178 -7.96 0.45 -15.49
N GLY A 179 -7.59 -0.81 -15.75
CA GLY A 179 -8.25 -1.66 -16.74
C GLY A 179 -9.52 -2.38 -16.27
N PHE A 180 -9.69 -2.60 -14.96
CA PHE A 180 -10.80 -3.41 -14.43
C PHE A 180 -12.15 -2.67 -14.33
N GLY A 181 -12.19 -1.37 -14.66
CA GLY A 181 -13.40 -0.54 -14.63
C GLY A 181 -13.95 -0.11 -16.00
N SER A 182 -13.33 -0.54 -17.11
CA SER A 182 -13.76 -0.17 -18.46
C SER A 182 -14.54 -1.28 -19.15
N PHE A 183 -15.60 -1.79 -18.51
CA PHE A 183 -16.61 -2.59 -19.19
C PHE A 183 -17.92 -1.77 -19.23
N CYS A 184 -18.32 -1.40 -20.45
CA CYS A 184 -19.52 -0.63 -20.82
C CYS A 184 -19.47 0.90 -20.70
N GLN A 185 -18.53 1.54 -21.41
CA GLN A 185 -18.87 2.76 -22.14
C GLN A 185 -19.04 2.38 -23.62
N ARG A 186 -20.08 1.57 -23.90
CA ARG A 186 -20.55 1.40 -25.26
C ARG A 186 -21.11 2.77 -25.64
N GLN A 187 -20.46 3.45 -26.58
CA GLN A 187 -21.02 4.63 -27.23
C GLN A 187 -22.39 4.23 -27.78
N CYS A 188 -23.46 4.61 -27.09
CA CYS A 188 -24.78 4.70 -27.72
C CYS A 188 -24.74 5.98 -28.54
N SER A 189 -24.48 5.84 -29.83
CA SER A 189 -24.88 6.82 -30.84
C SER A 189 -26.40 6.98 -30.73
N LEU A 190 -26.81 8.09 -30.11
CA LEU A 190 -28.18 8.58 -30.13
C LEU A 190 -28.38 9.27 -31.49
N ASP A 191 -28.79 8.48 -32.47
CA ASP A 191 -29.62 9.01 -33.55
C ASP A 191 -30.98 9.33 -32.92
N VAL A 192 -31.32 10.61 -32.95
CA VAL A 192 -32.60 11.13 -32.47
C VAL A 192 -33.63 10.87 -33.56
N ASP A 193 -34.62 10.03 -33.27
CA ASP A 193 -35.95 10.19 -33.86
C ASP A 193 -37.02 9.95 -32.78
N PHE A 194 -37.96 10.90 -32.78
CA PHE A 194 -38.97 11.16 -31.77
C PHE A 194 -40.23 10.31 -32.03
N GLU A 195 -41.01 10.08 -30.97
CA GLU A 195 -42.36 9.47 -30.90
C GLU A 195 -42.50 7.98 -30.48
N ASN A 196 -42.43 7.71 -29.17
CA ASN A 196 -43.57 7.17 -28.40
C ASN A 196 -43.26 7.02 -26.89
N PRO A 197 -44.20 7.33 -25.97
CA PRO A 197 -43.95 7.28 -24.52
C PRO A 197 -44.40 5.95 -23.91
N SER A 198 -43.45 5.06 -23.62
CA SER A 198 -43.66 3.93 -22.70
C SER A 198 -42.37 3.55 -21.98
N VAL A 199 -41.84 4.51 -21.22
CA VAL A 199 -40.66 4.36 -20.38
C VAL A 199 -41.11 3.96 -18.97
N TRP A 200 -41.02 2.67 -18.62
CA TRP A 200 -40.70 2.24 -17.23
C TRP A 200 -40.38 0.73 -17.05
N LYS A 201 -40.09 -0.04 -18.10
CA LYS A 201 -39.70 -1.46 -17.94
C LYS A 201 -38.43 -1.82 -18.72
N MET A 202 -37.26 -1.58 -18.13
CA MET A 202 -36.09 -2.48 -18.25
C MET A 202 -34.92 -2.01 -17.35
N TYR A 203 -35.10 -2.16 -16.04
CA TYR A 203 -34.00 -2.38 -15.10
C TYR A 203 -34.44 -3.52 -14.20
N GLY A 204 -34.07 -4.73 -14.60
CA GLY A 204 -34.51 -5.95 -13.93
C GLY A 204 -33.67 -7.14 -14.36
N ARG A 205 -32.42 -7.19 -13.89
CA ARG A 205 -31.71 -8.44 -13.56
C ARG A 205 -30.32 -8.13 -13.00
N TRP A 206 -30.27 -7.83 -11.71
CA TRP A 206 -29.09 -8.17 -10.91
C TRP A 206 -29.43 -9.46 -10.18
N ASN A 207 -28.59 -10.49 -10.35
CA ASN A 207 -28.68 -11.71 -9.56
C ASN A 207 -28.28 -11.38 -8.12
N SER A 208 -29.27 -11.18 -7.25
CA SER A 208 -29.14 -11.39 -5.82
C SER A 208 -30.05 -12.55 -5.43
N HIS A 209 -29.50 -13.75 -5.32
CA HIS A 209 -30.13 -14.78 -4.50
C HIS A 209 -29.61 -14.58 -3.07
N GLY A 210 -30.33 -13.77 -2.30
CA GLY A 210 -30.30 -13.82 -0.85
C GLY A 210 -31.53 -14.60 -0.40
N ASN A 211 -31.32 -15.81 0.12
CA ASN A 211 -32.31 -16.46 0.97
C ASN A 211 -31.93 -16.12 2.42
N ALA A 212 -32.83 -15.44 3.11
CA ALA A 212 -32.83 -15.32 4.56
C ALA A 212 -33.91 -16.27 5.10
N TYR A 213 -33.51 -17.25 5.91
CA TYR A 213 -34.32 -17.82 6.98
C TYR A 213 -33.39 -18.10 8.16
N ASP A 214 -33.90 -17.74 9.34
CA ASP A 214 -33.18 -17.49 10.59
C ASP A 214 -32.74 -18.75 11.35
N ASN A 215 -31.59 -18.57 12.03
CA ASN A 215 -31.15 -19.04 13.34
C ASN A 215 -31.01 -20.55 13.68
N GLU A 216 -29.83 -20.84 14.27
CA GLU A 216 -29.49 -21.90 15.25
C GLU A 216 -28.40 -22.92 14.86
N GLU A 217 -27.20 -22.55 14.35
CA GLU A 217 -26.02 -23.47 14.39
C GLU A 217 -24.63 -22.81 14.59
N ASP A 218 -24.54 -21.56 15.07
CA ASP A 218 -23.24 -20.87 15.27
C ASP A 218 -22.54 -21.17 16.62
N GLU A 219 -22.83 -22.31 17.27
CA GLU A 219 -22.20 -22.74 18.53
C GLU A 219 -21.29 -24.00 18.40
N LEU A 220 -20.95 -24.41 17.17
CA LEU A 220 -20.11 -25.60 16.91
C LEU A 220 -18.82 -25.32 16.10
N LEU A 221 -18.68 -24.13 15.51
CA LEU A 221 -17.51 -23.79 14.69
C LEU A 221 -16.44 -22.97 15.42
N VAL A 222 -16.76 -22.43 16.61
CA VAL A 222 -15.81 -21.70 17.46
C VAL A 222 -14.98 -22.65 18.35
N LYS A 223 -15.42 -23.90 18.56
CA LYS A 223 -14.69 -24.88 19.40
C LYS A 223 -13.56 -25.64 18.66
N ASN A 224 -13.51 -25.60 17.33
CA ASN A 224 -12.54 -26.38 16.55
C ASN A 224 -11.33 -25.59 16.03
N LEU A 225 -11.24 -24.28 16.30
CA LEU A 225 -10.09 -23.46 15.90
C LEU A 225 -9.12 -23.13 17.05
N GLU A 226 -9.47 -23.46 18.31
CA GLU A 226 -8.59 -23.26 19.47
C GLU A 226 -7.73 -24.49 19.82
N GLU A 227 -7.94 -25.65 19.18
CA GLU A 227 -7.24 -26.90 19.53
C GLU A 227 -5.96 -27.20 18.70
N VAL A 228 -5.61 -26.37 17.71
CA VAL A 228 -4.51 -26.68 16.77
C VAL A 228 -3.21 -25.88 17.03
N CYS A 229 -3.16 -24.98 18.03
CA CYS A 229 -1.93 -24.21 18.29
C CYS A 229 -1.41 -24.18 19.75
N THR A 230 -1.82 -25.11 20.62
CA THR A 230 -1.23 -25.23 21.96
C THR A 230 -0.70 -26.63 22.28
N ARG A 231 0.42 -27.01 21.65
CA ARG A 231 1.56 -27.66 22.36
C ARG A 231 2.65 -28.07 21.40
N SER A 232 3.72 -27.29 21.36
CA SER A 232 5.04 -27.85 21.12
C SER A 232 6.04 -27.15 22.03
N ARG A 233 6.17 -27.66 23.26
CA ARG A 233 7.40 -27.57 24.06
C ARG A 233 7.42 -28.62 25.18
N ASN A 234 8.42 -29.50 25.10
CA ASN A 234 9.08 -30.31 26.14
C ASN A 234 8.29 -31.54 26.69
N ASP A 235 8.85 -32.71 26.97
CA ASP A 235 10.23 -33.22 27.04
C ASP A 235 10.23 -34.77 27.09
N SER A 236 11.37 -35.36 26.71
CA SER A 236 12.01 -36.61 27.20
C SER A 236 11.44 -38.04 27.01
N SER A 237 12.39 -38.90 26.58
CA SER A 237 12.65 -40.34 26.87
C SER A 237 12.23 -41.46 25.87
N GLU A 238 13.29 -42.20 25.45
CA GLU A 238 13.42 -43.50 24.73
C GLU A 238 12.61 -44.67 25.36
N PRO A 239 12.42 -45.87 24.72
CA PRO A 239 13.45 -46.65 23.99
C PRO A 239 13.06 -47.47 22.73
N GLU A 240 14.11 -47.90 22.02
CA GLU A 240 14.35 -49.05 21.11
C GLU A 240 13.19 -49.92 20.55
N ARG A 241 13.15 -50.12 19.21
CA ARG A 241 13.62 -51.36 18.51
C ARG A 241 13.29 -51.41 16.99
N LYS A 242 14.32 -51.87 16.24
CA LYS A 242 14.31 -52.72 15.02
C LYS A 242 13.86 -52.13 13.66
N GLN A 243 14.88 -51.78 12.85
CA GLN A 243 15.32 -52.48 11.62
C GLN A 243 14.25 -52.97 10.62
N GLU A 244 14.20 -52.37 9.43
CA GLU A 244 14.13 -53.08 8.13
C GLU A 244 14.30 -52.14 6.92
N ASP A 245 14.90 -52.69 5.87
CA ASP A 245 15.37 -52.08 4.63
C ASP A 245 14.25 -51.71 3.61
N VAL A 246 14.67 -51.02 2.54
CA VAL A 246 14.24 -51.17 1.12
C VAL A 246 13.68 -49.90 0.44
N LYS A 247 14.62 -49.22 -0.26
CA LYS A 247 14.66 -48.85 -1.70
C LYS A 247 13.39 -48.40 -2.48
N TYR A 248 13.56 -47.22 -3.09
CA TYR A 248 13.07 -46.70 -4.39
C TYR A 248 11.56 -46.57 -4.64
N PHE A 249 11.09 -45.33 -4.88
CA PHE A 249 10.45 -44.98 -6.15
C PHE A 249 10.43 -43.45 -6.36
N ALA A 250 10.76 -43.02 -7.58
CA ALA A 250 10.64 -41.65 -8.04
C ALA A 250 9.21 -41.41 -8.56
N VAL A 251 8.62 -40.26 -8.24
CA VAL A 251 7.49 -39.71 -8.99
C VAL A 251 7.72 -38.20 -9.12
N MET A 252 8.13 -37.79 -10.32
CA MET A 252 7.84 -36.46 -10.86
C MET A 252 6.34 -36.41 -11.12
N GLU A 253 5.64 -35.43 -10.59
CA GLU A 253 4.33 -35.02 -11.08
C GLU A 253 4.36 -33.54 -11.42
N ASP A 254 3.99 -33.28 -12.67
CA ASP A 254 4.01 -31.99 -13.36
C ASP A 254 2.97 -31.02 -12.77
N HIS A 255 3.42 -29.81 -12.44
CA HIS A 255 2.58 -28.69 -12.02
C HIS A 255 2.02 -27.96 -13.26
N PRO A 256 0.71 -27.62 -13.32
CA PRO A 256 0.02 -27.29 -14.56
C PRO A 256 0.19 -25.85 -15.10
N PHE A 257 1.36 -25.21 -14.94
CA PHE A 257 1.58 -23.85 -15.48
C PHE A 257 3.01 -23.58 -15.97
N CYS A 258 3.71 -24.57 -16.52
CA CYS A 258 4.97 -24.37 -17.23
C CYS A 258 4.76 -24.47 -18.75
N ASP A 259 4.64 -23.31 -19.41
CA ASP A 259 4.61 -23.17 -20.87
C ASP A 259 6.06 -23.00 -21.37
N ASN A 260 6.63 -24.04 -22.00
CA ASN A 260 7.93 -23.98 -22.66
C ASN A 260 7.73 -23.73 -24.15
N GLY A 261 7.97 -22.50 -24.59
CA GLY A 261 8.05 -22.13 -26.00
C GLY A 261 9.27 -22.76 -26.67
N HIS A 262 9.05 -23.64 -27.65
CA HIS A 262 10.09 -24.12 -28.55
C HIS A 262 10.29 -23.15 -29.72
N GLN A 263 11.51 -22.60 -29.83
CA GLN A 263 12.10 -22.18 -31.11
C GLN A 263 13.28 -23.10 -31.44
N GLY A 264 13.38 -23.50 -32.71
CA GLY A 264 14.45 -24.29 -33.29
C GLY A 264 13.94 -25.00 -34.54
N THR A 265 14.04 -24.36 -35.71
CA THR A 265 15.03 -24.67 -36.76
C THR A 265 15.02 -26.14 -37.18
N GLU A 266 14.61 -26.42 -38.43
CA GLU A 266 15.53 -27.02 -39.40
C GLU A 266 14.95 -27.08 -40.83
N SER A 267 15.88 -26.97 -41.76
CA SER A 267 15.76 -26.95 -43.22
C SER A 267 15.58 -28.37 -43.77
N LEU A 268 14.67 -28.56 -44.72
CA LEU A 268 14.72 -29.71 -45.63
C LEU A 268 14.48 -29.28 -47.09
N LEU A 269 15.58 -29.34 -47.83
CA LEU A 269 15.70 -29.36 -49.27
C LEU A 269 14.95 -30.53 -49.92
N SER A 270 14.54 -30.27 -51.16
CA SER A 270 14.32 -31.21 -52.26
C SER A 270 12.97 -31.91 -52.36
N LYS A 271 12.17 -31.48 -53.34
CA LYS A 271 11.66 -32.29 -54.47
C LYS A 271 10.84 -31.43 -55.44
N LYS A 272 11.43 -31.05 -56.58
CA LYS A 272 10.68 -30.85 -57.83
C LYS A 272 11.60 -31.01 -59.05
N LEU A 273 11.42 -32.13 -59.74
CA LEU A 273 11.85 -32.37 -61.13
C LEU A 273 10.84 -33.32 -61.77
N ARG A 274 9.76 -32.75 -62.32
CA ARG A 274 9.20 -32.98 -63.67
C ARG A 274 7.94 -32.14 -63.83
#